data_AF-R7S6R3-F1
#
_entry.id   AF-R7S6R3-F1
#
_cell.length_a   1.000
_cell.length_b   1.000
_cell.length_c   1.000
_cell.angle_alpha   90.00
_cell.angle_beta   90.00
_cell.angle_gamma   90.00
#
_symmetry.space_group_name_H-M   'P 1'
#
loop_
_entity.id
_entity.type
_entity.pdbx_description
1 polymer ?
#
loop_
_entity_poly.entity_id
_entity_poly.type
_entity_poly.pdbx_seq_one_letter_code
_entity_poly.pdbx_strand_id
1 'polypeptide(L)'
;MIPKCPICSSHLNHEDIDSRPVLLKACGHVLCFPCFHSITKIPPFLCPFRCGAMPDRPAAQHRLNVKDGRFVHISLKKAEPLQDTNAAIEKRKAELVRARMRAQRKCKQLKTDITTHTSLIRNQERVAARRAKHVVQEAAKAERLRAEVAQKQNALYKLHSRLSDLEGRIPVAAVPYQSHGTTR
;
A
#
# COMPACT_ATOMS: atom_id res chain seq x y z
N MET A 1 -35.66 -8.00 -31.45
CA MET A 1 -35.41 -9.42 -31.12
C MET A 1 -36.36 -9.82 -30.01
N ILE A 2 -37.10 -10.92 -30.16
CA ILE A 2 -38.01 -11.43 -29.11
C ILE A 2 -37.15 -12.05 -28.00
N PRO A 3 -37.28 -11.62 -26.74
CA PRO A 3 -36.47 -12.16 -25.65
C PRO A 3 -36.77 -13.66 -25.45
N LYS A 4 -35.72 -14.44 -25.16
CA LYS A 4 -35.83 -15.88 -24.87
C LYS A 4 -35.82 -16.11 -23.37
N CYS A 5 -36.55 -17.12 -22.92
CA CYS A 5 -36.44 -17.62 -21.56
C CYS A 5 -35.01 -18.15 -21.34
N PRO A 6 -34.30 -17.72 -20.30
CA PRO A 6 -32.91 -18.14 -20.06
C PRO A 6 -32.77 -19.59 -19.55
N ILE A 7 -33.88 -20.24 -19.20
CA ILE A 7 -33.88 -21.62 -18.69
C ILE A 7 -34.18 -22.61 -19.82
N CYS A 8 -35.28 -22.40 -20.54
CA CYS A 8 -35.73 -23.31 -21.60
C CYS A 8 -35.45 -22.81 -23.02
N SER A 9 -34.86 -21.61 -23.17
CA SER A 9 -34.57 -20.96 -24.47
C SER A 9 -35.79 -20.66 -25.36
N SER A 10 -37.02 -20.93 -24.89
CA SER A 10 -38.25 -20.61 -25.62
C SER A 10 -38.42 -19.11 -25.80
N HIS A 11 -38.95 -18.69 -26.95
CA HIS A 11 -39.30 -17.29 -27.19
C HIS A 11 -40.44 -16.88 -26.26
N LEU A 12 -40.29 -15.73 -25.59
CA LEU A 12 -41.31 -15.21 -24.70
C LEU A 12 -42.40 -14.51 -25.51
N ASN A 13 -43.63 -14.99 -25.38
CA ASN A 13 -44.81 -14.41 -26.02
C ASN A 13 -45.89 -14.20 -24.96
N HIS A 14 -46.53 -13.03 -24.95
CA HIS A 14 -47.58 -12.74 -23.97
C HIS A 14 -48.92 -13.40 -24.32
N GLU A 15 -49.14 -13.68 -25.61
CA GLU A 15 -50.38 -14.27 -26.13
C GLU A 15 -50.52 -15.75 -25.76
N ASP A 16 -49.40 -16.48 -25.72
CA ASP A 16 -49.35 -17.89 -25.38
C ASP A 16 -49.03 -18.08 -23.88
N ILE A 17 -49.80 -18.96 -23.23
CA ILE A 17 -49.72 -19.24 -21.79
C ILE A 17 -48.38 -19.90 -21.46
N ASP A 18 -47.89 -20.79 -22.32
CA ASP A 18 -46.67 -21.59 -22.08
C ASP A 18 -45.38 -20.78 -22.33
N SER A 19 -45.50 -19.65 -23.01
CA SER A 19 -44.40 -18.72 -23.26
C SER A 19 -44.58 -17.36 -22.55
N ARG A 20 -45.60 -17.24 -21.69
CA ARG A 20 -45.94 -15.98 -21.04
C ARG A 20 -44.78 -15.46 -20.17
N PRO A 21 -44.27 -14.25 -20.43
CA PRO A 21 -43.18 -13.67 -19.66
C PRO A 21 -43.63 -13.27 -18.24
N VAL A 22 -42.85 -13.69 -17.26
CA VAL A 22 -42.98 -13.36 -15.84
C VAL A 22 -41.74 -12.61 -15.39
N LEU A 23 -41.94 -11.39 -14.89
CA LEU A 23 -40.88 -10.57 -14.30
C LEU A 23 -40.77 -10.85 -12.80
N LEU A 24 -39.55 -11.10 -12.35
CA LEU A 24 -39.22 -11.26 -10.94
C LEU A 24 -39.04 -9.88 -10.28
N LYS A 25 -39.96 -9.46 -9.41
CA LYS A 25 -39.91 -8.15 -8.74
C LYS A 25 -38.59 -7.88 -8.00
N ALA A 26 -37.99 -8.90 -7.40
CA ALA A 26 -36.79 -8.77 -6.58
C ALA A 26 -35.52 -8.39 -7.38
N CYS A 27 -35.45 -8.78 -8.66
CA CYS A 27 -34.20 -8.67 -9.44
C CYS A 27 -34.38 -8.20 -10.89
N GLY A 28 -35.61 -8.06 -11.38
CA GLY A 28 -35.89 -7.57 -12.73
C GLY A 28 -35.63 -8.59 -13.85
N HIS A 29 -35.30 -9.85 -13.54
CA HIS A 29 -35.16 -10.89 -14.56
C HIS A 29 -36.52 -11.38 -15.06
N VAL A 30 -36.56 -11.79 -16.33
CA VAL A 30 -37.77 -12.30 -16.99
C VAL A 30 -37.59 -13.77 -17.33
N LEU A 31 -38.59 -14.59 -16.98
CA LEU A 31 -38.67 -16.03 -17.27
C LEU A 31 -39.98 -16.33 -18.00
N CYS A 32 -40.12 -17.50 -18.65
CA CYS A 32 -41.45 -17.96 -19.04
C CYS A 32 -42.22 -18.50 -17.83
N PHE A 33 -43.55 -18.47 -17.91
CA PHE A 33 -44.44 -18.91 -16.85
C PHE A 33 -44.18 -20.36 -16.39
N PRO A 34 -43.98 -21.36 -17.28
CA PRO A 34 -43.64 -22.72 -16.85
C PRO A 34 -42.35 -22.78 -16.03
N CYS A 35 -41.30 -22.08 -16.45
CA CYS A 35 -40.04 -22.09 -15.71
C CYS A 35 -40.14 -21.36 -14.36
N PHE A 36 -40.87 -20.25 -14.29
CA PHE A 36 -41.17 -19.58 -13.02
C PHE A 36 -41.96 -20.50 -12.08
N HIS A 37 -42.99 -21.17 -12.61
CA HIS A 37 -43.81 -22.10 -11.85
C HIS A 37 -42.99 -23.30 -11.33
N SER A 38 -42.07 -23.85 -12.14
CA SER A 38 -41.16 -24.92 -11.71
C SER A 38 -40.20 -24.48 -10.60
N ILE A 39 -39.63 -23.28 -10.68
CA ILE A 39 -38.72 -22.75 -9.65
C ILE A 39 -39.46 -22.47 -8.34
N THR A 40 -40.71 -22.03 -8.41
CA THR A 40 -41.55 -21.75 -7.24
C THR A 40 -42.16 -23.00 -6.59
N LYS A 41 -41.96 -24.20 -7.16
CA LYS A 41 -42.35 -25.47 -6.55
C LYS A 41 -41.27 -26.07 -5.64
N ILE A 42 -40.00 -25.73 -5.89
CA ILE A 42 -38.87 -26.37 -5.21
C ILE A 42 -38.16 -25.31 -4.35
N PRO A 43 -38.26 -25.37 -3.02
CA PRO A 43 -37.45 -24.52 -2.15
C PRO A 43 -35.97 -24.93 -2.23
N PRO A 44 -35.02 -23.98 -2.17
CA PRO A 44 -35.22 -22.55 -1.97
C PRO A 44 -35.62 -21.83 -3.27
N PHE A 45 -36.63 -20.97 -3.17
CA PHE A 45 -37.14 -20.18 -4.29
C PHE A 45 -36.16 -19.08 -4.70
N LEU A 46 -35.12 -19.44 -5.45
CA LEU A 46 -34.04 -18.53 -5.82
C LEU A 46 -34.13 -18.15 -7.29
N CYS A 47 -33.68 -16.94 -7.60
CA CYS A 47 -33.47 -16.54 -8.98
C CYS A 47 -32.39 -17.43 -9.63
N PRO A 48 -32.61 -17.98 -10.84
CA PRO A 48 -31.65 -18.83 -11.53
C PRO A 48 -30.31 -18.12 -11.82
N PHE A 49 -30.33 -16.78 -11.87
CA PHE A 49 -29.14 -15.94 -12.07
C PHE A 49 -28.35 -15.66 -10.79
N ARG A 50 -28.74 -16.23 -9.65
CA ARG A 50 -28.06 -16.06 -8.35
C ARG A 50 -27.80 -14.61 -7.95
N CYS A 51 -28.60 -13.66 -8.43
CA CYS A 51 -28.47 -12.23 -8.12
C CYS A 51 -28.68 -11.89 -6.63
N GLY A 52 -29.19 -12.84 -5.83
CA GLY A 52 -29.25 -12.76 -4.36
C GLY A 52 -27.97 -13.22 -3.63
N ALA A 53 -26.95 -13.71 -4.34
CA ALA A 53 -25.67 -14.11 -3.75
C ALA A 53 -24.68 -12.94 -3.62
N MET A 54 -25.18 -11.72 -3.43
CA MET A 54 -24.35 -10.56 -3.10
C MET A 54 -24.10 -10.55 -1.58
N PRO A 55 -22.84 -10.46 -1.11
CA PRO A 55 -22.49 -10.58 0.31
C PRO A 55 -23.12 -9.50 1.20
N ASP A 56 -23.57 -8.38 0.61
CA ASP A 56 -24.05 -7.20 1.35
C ASP A 56 -25.58 -7.11 1.52
N ARG A 57 -26.36 -8.14 1.12
CA ARG A 57 -27.84 -8.12 1.27
C ARG A 57 -28.37 -9.29 2.11
N PRO A 58 -29.26 -9.03 3.08
CA PRO A 58 -29.78 -10.07 3.98
C PRO A 58 -30.53 -11.16 3.22
N ALA A 59 -30.22 -12.42 3.54
CA ALA A 59 -30.74 -13.63 2.89
C ALA A 59 -32.27 -13.73 2.85
N ALA A 60 -32.98 -13.02 3.73
CA ALA A 60 -34.43 -12.96 3.80
C ALA A 60 -35.07 -12.22 2.59
N GLN A 61 -34.34 -11.33 1.91
CA GLN A 61 -34.84 -10.59 0.73
C GLN A 61 -34.70 -11.38 -0.59
N HIS A 62 -34.16 -12.60 -0.55
CA HIS A 62 -33.82 -13.39 -1.74
C HIS A 62 -34.76 -14.55 -2.00
N ARG A 63 -35.77 -14.76 -1.16
CA ARG A 63 -36.80 -15.79 -1.35
C ARG A 63 -37.87 -15.26 -2.29
N LEU A 64 -37.92 -15.76 -3.52
CA LEU A 64 -39.01 -15.53 -4.45
C LEU A 64 -40.29 -16.15 -3.88
N ASN A 65 -41.37 -15.37 -3.81
CA ASN A 65 -42.71 -15.87 -3.54
C ASN A 65 -43.49 -15.95 -4.85
N VAL A 66 -44.52 -16.79 -4.93
CA VAL A 66 -45.44 -16.86 -6.09
C VAL A 66 -46.06 -15.47 -6.39
N LYS A 67 -46.25 -14.65 -5.34
CA LYS A 67 -46.72 -13.25 -5.44
C LYS A 67 -45.71 -12.26 -6.06
N ASP A 68 -44.46 -12.69 -6.26
CA ASP A 68 -43.39 -11.87 -6.86
C ASP A 68 -43.31 -11.98 -8.38
N GLY A 69 -44.04 -12.95 -8.97
CA GLY A 69 -44.22 -13.04 -10.41
C GLY A 69 -45.27 -12.05 -10.88
N ARG A 70 -44.88 -11.08 -11.70
CA ARG A 70 -45.82 -10.22 -12.44
C ARG A 70 -45.79 -10.63 -13.91
N PHE A 71 -46.95 -10.95 -14.48
CA PHE A 71 -47.07 -11.07 -15.94
C PHE A 71 -46.76 -9.71 -16.58
N VAL A 72 -45.86 -9.70 -17.55
CA VAL A 72 -45.45 -8.45 -18.22
C VAL A 72 -45.86 -8.51 -19.67
N HIS A 73 -46.72 -7.58 -20.08
CA HIS A 73 -46.99 -7.39 -21.50
C HIS A 73 -45.73 -6.83 -22.18
N ILE A 74 -44.95 -7.70 -22.83
CA ILE A 74 -43.83 -7.28 -23.68
C ILE A 74 -44.43 -6.68 -24.94
N SER A 75 -44.73 -5.38 -24.90
CA SER A 75 -45.10 -4.66 -26.12
C SER A 75 -43.86 -4.58 -27.02
N LEU A 76 -43.97 -5.08 -28.25
CA LEU A 76 -42.94 -4.92 -29.29
C LEU A 76 -42.91 -3.49 -29.87
N LYS A 77 -43.78 -2.59 -29.38
CA LYS A 77 -43.72 -1.17 -29.73
C LYS A 77 -42.40 -0.60 -29.22
N LYS A 78 -41.67 0.07 -30.12
CA LYS A 78 -40.44 0.80 -29.79
C LYS A 78 -40.75 1.71 -28.59
N ALA A 79 -39.98 1.60 -27.51
CA ALA A 79 -40.20 2.43 -26.33
C ALA A 79 -40.18 3.90 -26.75
N GLU A 80 -41.26 4.65 -26.43
CA GLU A 80 -41.26 6.10 -26.62
C GLU A 80 -40.22 6.71 -25.66
N PRO A 81 -39.34 7.60 -26.16
CA PRO A 81 -38.25 8.14 -25.36
C PRO A 81 -38.77 9.28 -24.47
N LEU A 82 -39.39 8.96 -23.33
CA LEU A 82 -39.69 9.97 -22.32
C LEU A 82 -39.45 9.43 -20.90
N GLN A 83 -38.67 10.20 -20.14
CA GLN A 83 -38.29 10.10 -18.70
C GLN A 83 -36.92 9.51 -18.31
N ASP A 84 -36.08 9.07 -19.25
CA ASP A 84 -34.74 8.54 -18.90
C ASP A 84 -33.67 9.63 -18.70
N THR A 85 -33.89 10.83 -19.23
CA THR A 85 -32.92 11.94 -19.16
C THR A 85 -32.76 12.49 -17.75
N ASN A 86 -33.86 12.69 -17.01
CA ASN A 86 -33.80 13.20 -15.64
C ASN A 86 -33.16 12.21 -14.67
N ALA A 87 -33.48 10.91 -14.79
CA ALA A 87 -32.84 9.86 -13.99
C ALA A 87 -31.35 9.74 -14.31
N ALA A 88 -30.96 9.84 -15.59
CA ALA A 88 -29.55 9.88 -16.00
C ALA A 88 -28.80 11.11 -15.47
N ILE A 89 -29.44 12.29 -15.49
CA ILE A 89 -28.88 13.53 -14.94
C ILE A 89 -28.67 13.41 -13.43
N GLU A 90 -29.66 12.91 -12.68
CA GLU A 90 -29.54 12.72 -11.23
C GLU A 90 -28.46 11.70 -10.86
N LYS A 91 -28.37 10.59 -11.61
CA LYS A 91 -27.26 9.64 -11.46
C LYS A 91 -25.91 10.32 -11.69
N ARG A 92 -25.79 11.14 -12.74
CA ARG A 92 -24.53 11.82 -13.06
C ARG A 92 -24.15 12.86 -12.01
N LYS A 93 -25.13 13.61 -11.46
CA LYS A 93 -24.93 14.51 -10.33
C LYS A 93 -24.42 13.73 -9.10
N ALA A 94 -25.05 12.61 -8.77
CA ALA A 94 -24.62 11.79 -7.63
C ALA A 94 -23.19 11.25 -7.82
N GLU A 95 -22.82 10.82 -9.02
CA GLU A 95 -21.45 10.41 -9.36
C GLU A 95 -20.44 11.55 -9.17
N LEU A 96 -20.76 12.75 -9.66
CA LEU A 96 -19.92 13.94 -9.51
C LEU A 96 -19.75 14.35 -8.05
N VAL A 97 -20.82 14.31 -7.24
CA VAL A 97 -20.76 14.58 -5.80
C VAL A 97 -19.86 13.56 -5.10
N ARG A 98 -20.00 12.27 -5.39
CA ARG A 98 -19.11 11.23 -4.83
C ARG A 98 -17.65 11.43 -5.25
N ALA A 99 -17.40 11.78 -6.51
CA ALA A 99 -16.07 12.07 -7.01
C ALA A 99 -15.45 13.28 -6.30
N ARG A 100 -16.21 14.37 -6.14
CA ARG A 100 -15.80 15.56 -5.39
C ARG A 100 -15.47 15.22 -3.93
N MET A 101 -16.31 14.44 -3.25
CA MET A 101 -16.05 14.03 -1.87
C MET A 101 -14.78 13.18 -1.75
N ARG A 102 -14.55 12.22 -2.66
CA ARG A 102 -13.30 11.44 -2.69
C ARG A 102 -12.08 12.33 -2.91
N ALA A 103 -12.16 13.25 -3.87
CA ALA A 103 -11.08 14.22 -4.13
C ALA A 103 -10.80 15.11 -2.92
N GLN A 104 -11.83 15.62 -2.25
CA GLN A 104 -11.68 16.42 -1.03
C GLN A 104 -11.02 15.63 0.12
N ARG A 105 -11.42 14.38 0.34
CA ARG A 105 -10.78 13.51 1.33
C ARG A 105 -9.31 13.27 1.00
N LYS A 106 -8.98 12.99 -0.27
CA LYS A 106 -7.60 12.83 -0.73
C LYS A 106 -6.79 14.11 -0.55
N CYS A 107 -7.34 15.28 -0.88
CA CYS A 107 -6.67 16.57 -0.66
C CYS A 107 -6.42 16.85 0.83
N LYS A 108 -7.38 16.51 1.72
CA LYS A 108 -7.18 16.64 3.17
C LYS A 108 -6.04 15.72 3.65
N GLN A 109 -6.03 14.47 3.22
CA GLN A 109 -4.97 13.53 3.56
C GLN A 109 -3.60 14.03 3.10
N LEU A 110 -3.50 14.44 1.83
CA LEU A 110 -2.24 14.95 1.27
C LEU A 110 -1.73 16.20 2.01
N LYS A 111 -2.62 17.09 2.46
CA LYS A 111 -2.22 18.23 3.28
C LYS A 111 -1.60 17.79 4.61
N THR A 112 -2.21 16.82 5.29
CA THR A 112 -1.69 16.25 6.53
C THR A 112 -0.34 15.57 6.31
N ASP A 113 -0.20 14.82 5.22
CA ASP A 113 1.05 14.15 4.85
C ASP A 113 2.16 15.18 4.57
N ILE A 114 1.85 16.26 3.84
CA ILE A 114 2.80 17.36 3.56
C ILE A 114 3.28 17.99 4.87
N THR A 115 2.38 18.30 5.81
CA THR A 115 2.76 18.87 7.11
C THR A 115 3.67 17.91 7.89
N THR A 116 3.33 16.62 7.89
CA THR A 116 4.10 15.58 8.57
C THR A 116 5.50 15.46 7.97
N HIS A 117 5.62 15.32 6.65
CA HIS A 117 6.91 15.22 5.98
C HIS A 117 7.75 16.49 6.14
N THR A 118 7.14 17.67 6.11
CA THR A 118 7.84 18.94 6.37
C THR A 118 8.45 18.96 7.77
N SER A 119 7.72 18.47 8.78
CA SER A 119 8.23 18.39 10.15
C SER A 119 9.39 17.39 10.29
N LEU A 120 9.31 16.26 9.59
CA LEU A 120 10.37 15.24 9.57
C LEU A 120 11.65 15.78 8.92
N ILE A 121 11.52 16.47 7.78
CA ILE A 121 12.65 17.09 7.08
C ILE A 121 13.34 18.11 8.00
N ARG A 122 12.58 19.02 8.63
CA ARG A 122 13.15 20.00 9.57
C ARG A 122 13.85 19.35 10.76
N ASN A 123 13.35 18.21 11.24
CA ASN A 123 14.02 17.47 12.31
C ASN A 123 15.33 16.85 11.83
N GLN A 124 15.32 16.22 10.65
CA GLN A 124 16.52 15.63 10.04
C GLN A 124 17.59 16.70 9.78
N GLU A 125 17.22 17.88 9.30
CA GLU A 125 18.14 19.02 9.13
C GLU A 125 18.80 19.42 10.44
N ARG A 126 18.03 19.50 11.54
CA ARG A 126 18.58 19.80 12.88
C ARG A 126 19.54 18.72 13.37
N VAL A 127 19.21 17.45 13.16
CA VAL A 127 20.08 16.33 13.53
C VAL A 127 21.36 16.35 12.70
N ALA A 128 21.26 16.58 11.40
CA ALA A 128 22.41 16.70 10.50
C ALA A 128 23.33 17.86 10.92
N ALA A 129 22.78 19.03 11.23
CA ALA A 129 23.56 20.17 11.71
C ALA A 129 24.30 19.87 13.03
N ARG A 130 23.65 19.20 13.98
CA ARG A 130 24.30 18.78 15.24
C ARG A 130 25.44 17.79 14.99
N ARG A 131 25.22 16.80 14.13
CA ARG A 131 26.24 15.81 13.76
C ARG A 131 27.42 16.46 13.05
N ALA A 132 27.16 17.37 12.10
CA ALA A 132 28.22 18.12 11.43
C ALA A 132 29.08 18.92 12.42
N LYS A 133 28.45 19.60 13.39
CA LYS A 133 29.17 20.31 14.46
C LYS A 133 30.05 19.37 15.28
N HIS A 134 29.53 18.20 15.65
CA HIS A 134 30.28 17.18 16.40
C HIS A 134 31.49 16.67 15.60
N VAL A 135 31.31 16.37 14.31
CA VAL A 135 32.41 15.92 13.43
C VAL A 135 33.52 16.98 13.34
N VAL A 136 33.17 18.26 13.20
CA VAL A 136 34.15 19.35 13.19
C VAL A 136 34.92 19.42 14.51
N GLN A 137 34.24 19.27 15.64
CA GLN A 137 34.88 19.27 16.97
C GLN A 137 35.85 18.10 17.13
N GLU A 138 35.45 16.89 16.74
CA GLU A 138 36.30 15.70 16.81
C GLU A 138 37.48 15.79 15.84
N ALA A 139 37.28 16.34 14.63
CA ALA A 139 38.37 16.59 13.69
C ALA A 139 39.41 17.56 14.28
N ALA A 140 38.97 18.66 14.89
CA ALA A 140 39.86 19.61 15.55
C ALA A 140 40.59 19.01 16.77
N LYS A 141 39.96 18.08 17.49
CA LYS A 141 40.60 17.32 18.58
C LYS A 141 41.66 16.36 18.03
N ALA A 142 41.33 15.62 16.97
CA ALA A 142 42.25 14.70 16.31
C ALA A 142 43.50 15.45 15.79
N GLU A 143 43.33 16.64 15.23
CA GLU A 143 44.45 17.44 14.74
C GLU A 143 45.39 17.89 15.87
N ARG A 144 44.83 18.31 17.01
CA ARG A 144 45.62 18.63 18.20
C ARG A 144 46.41 17.43 18.72
N LEU A 145 45.78 16.26 18.76
CA LEU A 145 46.45 15.02 19.17
C LEU A 145 47.56 14.62 18.20
N ARG A 146 47.37 14.78 16.89
CA ARG A 146 48.42 14.55 15.88
C ARG A 146 49.62 15.46 16.10
N ALA A 147 49.38 16.75 16.34
CA ALA A 147 50.45 17.71 16.62
C ALA A 147 51.23 17.33 17.90
N GLU A 148 50.53 16.92 18.95
CA GLU A 148 51.16 16.46 20.20
C GLU A 148 52.01 15.19 19.99
N VAL A 149 51.49 14.21 19.22
CA VAL A 149 52.24 13.00 18.87
C VAL A 149 53.50 13.35 18.08
N ALA A 150 53.41 14.23 17.08
CA ALA A 150 54.57 14.67 16.30
C ALA A 150 55.61 15.38 17.19
N GLN A 151 55.17 16.21 18.14
CA GLN A 151 56.07 16.85 19.10
C GLN A 151 56.78 15.82 19.99
N LYS A 152 56.05 14.84 20.52
CA LYS A 152 56.60 13.76 21.36
C LYS A 152 57.57 12.87 20.57
N GLN A 153 57.24 12.54 19.32
CA GLN A 153 58.15 11.80 18.43
C GLN A 153 59.46 12.57 18.19
N ASN A 154 59.38 13.86 17.89
CA ASN A 154 60.58 14.69 17.73
C ASN A 154 61.43 14.77 19.01
N ALA A 155 60.80 14.86 20.18
CA ALA A 155 61.50 14.84 21.47
C ALA A 155 62.18 13.48 21.71
N LEU A 156 61.51 12.37 21.40
CA LEU A 156 62.07 11.02 21.50
C LEU A 156 63.28 10.85 20.57
N TYR A 157 63.20 11.29 19.31
CA TYR A 157 64.34 11.23 18.39
C TYR A 157 65.55 12.02 18.91
N LYS A 158 65.33 13.21 19.47
CA LYS A 158 66.42 14.00 20.10
C LYS A 158 67.03 13.30 21.30
N LEU A 159 66.22 12.69 22.16
CA LEU A 159 66.71 11.93 23.31
C LEU A 159 67.50 10.70 22.86
N HIS A 160 67.02 9.99 21.84
CA HIS A 160 67.70 8.82 21.28
C HIS A 160 69.05 9.18 20.68
N SER A 161 69.13 10.29 19.92
CA SER A 161 70.40 10.81 19.42
C SER A 161 71.39 11.14 20.55
N ARG A 162 70.94 11.84 21.59
CA ARG A 162 71.79 12.18 22.74
C ARG A 162 72.27 10.94 23.50
N LEU A 163 71.41 9.92 23.62
CA LEU A 163 71.75 8.67 24.27
C LEU A 163 72.83 7.92 23.47
N SER A 164 72.68 7.83 22.15
CA SER A 164 73.70 7.28 21.24
C SER A 164 75.03 8.03 21.32
N ASP A 165 75.00 9.36 21.35
CA ASP A 165 76.20 10.20 21.52
C ASP A 165 76.91 9.92 22.86
N LEU A 166 76.15 9.70 23.94
CA LEU A 166 76.69 9.38 25.25
C LEU A 166 77.26 7.96 25.29
N GLU A 167 76.55 6.98 24.73
CA GLU A 167 77.01 5.59 24.62
C GLU A 167 78.30 5.48 23.81
N GLY A 168 78.41 6.21 22.69
CA GLY A 168 79.64 6.27 21.88
C GLY A 168 80.81 7.01 22.56
N ARG A 169 80.54 7.81 23.59
CA ARG A 169 81.54 8.53 24.39
C ARG A 169 81.96 7.79 25.66
N ILE A 170 81.35 6.66 26.00
CA ILE A 170 81.84 5.81 27.08
C ILE A 170 83.15 5.20 26.56
N PRO A 171 84.34 5.61 27.06
CA PRO A 171 85.55 4.88 26.74
C PRO A 171 85.35 3.47 27.28
N VAL A 172 85.52 2.46 26.42
CA VAL A 172 85.75 1.10 26.88
C VAL A 172 87.01 1.19 27.73
N ALA A 173 86.84 1.30 29.05
CA ALA A 173 87.94 1.23 29.98
C ALA A 173 88.58 -0.13 29.70
N ALA A 174 89.76 -0.10 29.09
CA ALA A 174 90.58 -1.28 28.88
C ALA A 174 90.84 -1.85 30.27
N VAL A 175 90.05 -2.86 30.65
CA VAL A 175 90.34 -3.70 31.79
C VAL A 175 91.68 -4.35 31.47
N PRO A 176 92.77 -4.09 32.21
CA PRO A 176 94.01 -4.79 31.97
C PRO A 176 93.76 -6.26 32.28
N TYR A 177 93.81 -7.09 31.24
CA TYR A 177 93.76 -8.54 31.37
C TYR A 177 95.06 -8.99 32.06
N GLN A 178 95.02 -9.17 33.39
CA GLN A 178 96.11 -9.83 34.11
C GLN A 178 96.08 -11.32 33.75
N SER A 179 96.99 -11.72 32.87
CA SER A 179 97.29 -13.13 32.62
C SER A 179 98.03 -13.72 33.81
N HIS A 180 97.30 -14.21 34.81
CA HIS A 180 97.84 -15.19 35.75
C HIS A 180 97.92 -16.56 35.06
N GLY A 181 98.97 -16.73 34.26
CA GLY A 181 99.42 -18.04 33.78
C GLY A 181 100.24 -18.73 34.87
N THR A 182 99.59 -19.60 35.63
CA THR A 182 100.22 -20.53 36.57
C THR A 182 101.11 -21.49 35.77
N THR A 183 102.42 -21.45 36.00
CA THR A 183 103.35 -22.49 35.54
C THR A 183 103.79 -23.30 36.75
N ARG A 184 103.36 -24.57 36.74
CA ARG A 184 103.79 -25.75 37.52
C ARG A 184 103.95 -25.61 39.03
#